data_AF-A0AAW1TSS6-F1
#
_entry.id   AF-A0AAW1TSS6-F1
#
_cell.length_a   1.000
_cell.length_b   1.000
_cell.length_c   1.000
_cell.angle_alpha   90.00
_cell.angle_beta   90.00
_cell.angle_gamma   90.00
#
_symmetry.space_group_name_H-M   'P 1'
#
loop_
_entity.id
_entity.type
_entity.pdbx_description
1 polymer ?
#
loop_
_entity_poly.entity_id
_entity_poly.type
_entity_poly.pdbx_seq_one_letter_code
_entity_poly.pdbx_strand_id
1 'polypeptide(L)'
;MSRLQFDVELAADEDPKNNIIIIKSITKENGITYLIPPCFQAAKHHLQLLKLPEFLKIKKSLQRRGQNRKVWMSVPSDVLALYEDDVGNMTFNDYLLQEITQVTSQSITDGKLLEILEKIRLPTYITSKLDRQEVADPILLFSALRYKKLDIPPLIEVEVILNDKLKCTGIYDPGSNITLINSKLIKVTNSKENYFENKFNTIGGGGKTTGLIRLNGKILTIEKEINAFICNDKNFTHDLILGLDTIKRFGLTHDGNLNIQLQENANPGENKYISPNEKKNLIIKKLRQERLSQKYSIMK
;
A
#
# COMPACT_ATOMS: atom_id res chain seq x y z
N MET A 1 -37.04 26.14 5.76
CA MET A 1 -35.64 26.28 5.32
C MET A 1 -34.78 25.65 6.39
N SER A 2 -33.95 24.69 6.02
CA SER A 2 -33.06 23.99 6.95
C SER A 2 -31.64 24.48 6.72
N ARG A 3 -30.79 24.47 7.76
CA ARG A 3 -29.38 24.84 7.62
C ARG A 3 -28.51 23.60 7.63
N LEU A 4 -27.66 23.49 6.63
CA LEU A 4 -26.63 22.45 6.54
C LEU A 4 -25.27 23.13 6.42
N GLN A 5 -24.27 22.58 7.08
CA GLN A 5 -22.89 23.03 6.92
C GLN A 5 -22.18 22.13 5.90
N PHE A 6 -21.64 22.73 4.85
CA PHE A 6 -20.87 22.01 3.84
C PHE A 6 -19.37 22.26 4.04
N ASP A 7 -18.58 21.19 3.98
CA ASP A 7 -17.12 21.25 3.93
C ASP A 7 -16.66 21.22 2.48
N VAL A 8 -16.17 22.36 1.98
CA VAL A 8 -15.85 22.57 0.57
C VAL A 8 -14.35 22.83 0.42
N GLU A 9 -13.71 22.19 -0.56
CA GLU A 9 -12.28 22.30 -0.82
C GLU A 9 -11.97 22.53 -2.30
N LEU A 10 -10.90 23.26 -2.60
CA LEU A 10 -10.33 23.34 -3.95
C LEU A 10 -9.26 22.26 -4.13
N ALA A 11 -9.61 21.15 -4.80
CA ALA A 11 -8.75 19.99 -5.02
C ALA A 11 -8.23 19.93 -6.46
N ALA A 12 -7.26 19.05 -6.71
CA ALA A 12 -6.82 18.70 -8.06
C ALA A 12 -7.88 17.81 -8.75
N ASP A 13 -8.07 18.00 -10.04
CA ASP A 13 -8.90 17.10 -10.86
C ASP A 13 -8.11 15.82 -11.24
N GLU A 14 -8.73 14.92 -12.00
CA GLU A 14 -8.05 13.76 -12.61
C GLU A 14 -6.81 14.20 -13.42
N ASP A 15 -6.87 15.36 -14.07
CA ASP A 15 -5.71 16.07 -14.59
C ASP A 15 -5.11 16.98 -13.50
N PRO A 16 -3.85 16.74 -13.06
CA PRO A 16 -3.18 17.54 -12.03
C PRO A 16 -3.04 19.03 -12.37
N LYS A 17 -3.23 19.43 -13.64
CA LYS A 17 -3.19 20.83 -14.08
C LYS A 17 -4.50 21.58 -13.80
N ASN A 18 -5.60 20.86 -13.62
CA ASN A 18 -6.91 21.45 -13.37
C ASN A 18 -7.24 21.45 -11.87
N ASN A 19 -7.98 22.47 -11.44
CA ASN A 19 -8.51 22.58 -10.09
C ASN A 19 -10.03 22.42 -10.14
N ILE A 20 -10.57 21.60 -9.26
CA ILE A 20 -12.01 21.42 -9.09
C ILE A 20 -12.40 21.75 -7.66
N ILE A 21 -13.62 22.28 -7.49
CA ILE A 21 -14.22 22.44 -6.18
C ILE A 21 -14.90 21.12 -5.83
N ILE A 22 -14.60 20.59 -4.65
CA ILE A 22 -15.18 19.36 -4.11
C ILE A 22 -15.89 19.64 -2.79
N ILE A 23 -16.96 18.90 -2.52
CA ILE A 23 -17.73 18.94 -1.28
C ILE A 23 -17.45 17.62 -0.55
N LYS A 24 -16.74 17.68 0.57
CA LYS A 24 -16.26 16.50 1.30
C LYS A 24 -17.30 15.93 2.24
N SER A 25 -18.01 16.81 2.94
CA SER A 25 -18.96 16.40 3.98
C SER A 25 -20.07 17.41 4.21
N ILE A 26 -21.13 16.94 4.85
CA ILE A 26 -22.31 17.72 5.24
C ILE A 26 -22.50 17.53 6.74
N THR A 27 -22.65 18.62 7.48
CA THR A 27 -22.93 18.58 8.92
C THR A 27 -24.31 19.16 9.19
N LYS A 28 -25.14 18.39 9.92
CA LYS A 28 -26.47 18.83 10.38
C LYS A 28 -26.32 19.79 11.56
N GLU A 29 -27.40 20.52 11.89
CA GLU A 29 -27.43 21.43 13.06
C GLU A 29 -27.15 20.71 14.39
N ASN A 30 -27.44 19.41 14.48
CA ASN A 30 -27.13 18.59 15.65
C ASN A 30 -25.63 18.21 15.78
N GLY A 31 -24.77 18.69 14.87
CA GLY A 31 -23.33 18.44 14.88
C GLY A 31 -22.90 17.13 14.23
N ILE A 32 -23.84 16.29 13.79
CA ILE A 32 -23.53 15.03 13.11
C ILE A 32 -23.04 15.33 11.69
N THR A 33 -21.86 14.80 11.36
CA THR A 33 -21.20 14.99 10.07
C THR A 33 -21.35 13.74 9.21
N TYR A 34 -21.63 13.91 7.93
CA TYR A 34 -21.82 12.84 6.96
C TYR A 34 -20.87 13.01 5.78
N LEU A 35 -20.21 11.92 5.35
CA LEU A 35 -19.29 11.94 4.21
C LEU A 35 -20.03 11.83 2.88
N ILE A 36 -19.61 12.64 1.92
CA ILE A 36 -20.01 12.47 0.52
C ILE A 36 -19.01 11.50 -0.15
N PRO A 37 -19.46 10.43 -0.83
CA PRO A 37 -18.59 9.49 -1.52
C PRO A 37 -17.69 10.19 -2.56
N PRO A 38 -16.40 9.80 -2.73
CA PRO A 38 -15.46 10.46 -3.63
C PRO A 38 -15.97 10.68 -5.06
N CYS A 39 -16.73 9.72 -5.60
CA CYS A 39 -17.33 9.80 -6.93
C CYS A 39 -18.38 10.92 -7.09
N PHE A 40 -18.94 11.42 -5.99
CA PHE A 40 -19.96 12.47 -5.99
C PHE A 40 -19.47 13.81 -5.46
N GLN A 41 -18.26 13.90 -4.88
CA GLN A 41 -17.80 15.13 -4.22
C GLN A 41 -17.64 16.32 -5.17
N ALA A 42 -17.37 16.10 -6.46
CA ALA A 42 -17.13 17.19 -7.39
C ALA A 42 -18.37 18.10 -7.50
N ALA A 43 -18.18 19.41 -7.38
CA ALA A 43 -19.27 20.39 -7.37
C ALA A 43 -20.15 20.36 -8.63
N LYS A 44 -19.66 19.77 -9.73
CA LYS A 44 -20.43 19.47 -10.95
C LYS A 44 -21.65 18.55 -10.69
N HIS A 45 -21.60 17.71 -9.66
CA HIS A 45 -22.72 16.86 -9.25
C HIS A 45 -23.72 17.59 -8.36
N HIS A 46 -23.37 18.78 -7.85
CA HIS A 46 -24.15 19.55 -6.88
C HIS A 46 -24.69 20.85 -7.50
N LEU A 47 -25.26 20.77 -8.69
CA LEU A 47 -25.63 21.94 -9.51
C LEU A 47 -26.59 22.90 -8.80
N GLN A 48 -27.50 22.41 -7.95
CA GLN A 48 -28.40 23.25 -7.18
C GLN A 48 -27.67 24.05 -6.10
N LEU A 49 -26.63 23.48 -5.47
CA LEU A 49 -25.82 24.20 -4.47
C LEU A 49 -25.01 25.33 -5.11
N LEU A 50 -24.53 25.16 -6.35
CA LEU A 50 -23.76 26.18 -7.07
C LEU A 50 -24.53 27.51 -7.26
N LYS A 51 -25.86 27.45 -7.23
CA LYS A 51 -26.75 28.60 -7.42
C LYS A 51 -26.94 29.40 -6.13
N LEU A 52 -26.61 28.83 -4.97
CA LEU A 52 -26.82 29.49 -3.68
C LEU A 52 -25.83 30.65 -3.49
N PRO A 53 -26.27 31.79 -2.92
CA PRO A 53 -25.42 32.96 -2.74
C PRO A 53 -24.23 32.68 -1.81
N GLU A 54 -24.39 31.81 -0.82
CA GLU A 54 -23.32 31.34 0.06
C GLU A 54 -22.25 30.58 -0.72
N PHE A 55 -22.65 29.71 -1.64
CA PHE A 55 -21.72 28.95 -2.48
C PHE A 55 -20.94 29.86 -3.44
N LEU A 56 -21.60 30.89 -3.99
CA LEU A 56 -20.94 31.90 -4.82
C LEU A 56 -19.85 32.67 -4.05
N LYS A 57 -20.07 32.94 -2.75
CA LYS A 57 -19.03 33.52 -1.88
C LYS A 57 -17.88 32.56 -1.66
N ILE A 58 -18.15 31.26 -1.47
CA ILE A 58 -17.11 30.23 -1.34
C ILE A 58 -16.23 30.20 -2.59
N LYS A 59 -16.84 30.17 -3.78
CA LYS A 59 -16.11 30.16 -5.07
C LYS A 59 -15.19 31.37 -5.22
N LYS A 60 -15.58 32.54 -4.70
CA LYS A 60 -14.72 33.73 -4.66
C LYS A 60 -13.62 33.65 -3.59
N SER A 61 -13.83 32.91 -2.51
CA SER A 61 -12.86 32.80 -1.41
C SER A 61 -11.81 31.70 -1.59
N LEU A 62 -12.14 30.62 -2.29
CA LEU A 62 -11.25 29.49 -2.57
C LEU A 62 -10.39 29.81 -3.79
N GLN A 63 -9.23 30.44 -3.56
CA GLN A 63 -8.35 30.94 -4.62
C GLN A 63 -7.12 30.03 -4.83
N ARG A 64 -6.76 29.20 -3.85
CA ARG A 64 -5.56 28.34 -3.91
C ARG A 64 -5.92 26.88 -3.64
N ARG A 65 -5.23 25.97 -4.34
CA ARG A 65 -5.37 24.50 -4.17
C ARG A 65 -5.08 24.11 -2.71
N GLY A 66 -5.89 23.20 -2.18
CA GLY A 66 -5.82 22.72 -0.79
C GLY A 66 -6.52 23.61 0.23
N GLN A 67 -7.06 24.76 -0.17
CA GLN A 67 -7.90 25.56 0.72
C GLN A 67 -9.26 24.90 0.90
N ASN A 68 -9.69 24.79 2.15
CA ASN A 68 -11.01 24.32 2.53
C ASN A 68 -11.79 25.36 3.34
N ARG A 69 -13.12 25.28 3.32
CA ARG A 69 -14.03 26.11 4.11
C ARG A 69 -15.24 25.29 4.53
N LYS A 70 -15.55 25.33 5.82
CA LYS A 70 -16.83 24.88 6.36
C LYS A 70 -17.80 26.06 6.37
N VAL A 71 -18.94 25.93 5.70
CA VAL A 71 -19.90 27.03 5.56
C VAL A 71 -21.32 26.54 5.81
N TRP A 72 -22.00 27.21 6.75
CA TRP A 72 -23.43 27.06 6.95
C TRP A 72 -24.19 27.72 5.80
N MET A 73 -25.05 26.95 5.15
CA MET A 73 -25.90 27.42 4.06
C MET A 73 -27.36 27.29 4.45
N SER A 74 -28.17 28.28 4.08
CA SER A 74 -29.63 28.14 4.12
C SER A 74 -30.06 27.34 2.89
N VAL A 75 -30.53 26.12 3.11
CA VAL A 75 -30.90 25.19 2.04
C VAL A 75 -32.43 25.24 1.85
N PRO A 76 -32.92 25.66 0.68
CA PRO A 76 -34.35 25.59 0.38
C PRO A 76 -34.80 24.15 0.18
N SER A 77 -36.11 23.90 0.35
CA SER A 77 -36.66 22.53 0.46
C SER A 77 -36.42 21.66 -0.77
N ASP A 78 -36.35 22.26 -1.95
CA ASP A 78 -36.02 21.61 -3.22
C ASP A 78 -34.57 21.10 -3.28
N VAL A 79 -33.64 21.82 -2.66
CA VAL A 79 -32.24 21.41 -2.55
C VAL A 79 -32.04 20.44 -1.40
N LEU A 80 -32.82 20.60 -0.31
CA LEU A 80 -32.75 19.72 0.86
C LEU A 80 -33.13 18.28 0.49
N ALA A 81 -34.16 18.09 -0.32
CA ALA A 81 -34.61 16.78 -0.82
C ALA A 81 -33.53 16.00 -1.62
N LEU A 82 -32.43 16.66 -2.01
CA LEU A 82 -31.29 15.99 -2.66
C LEU A 82 -30.32 15.39 -1.65
N TYR A 83 -30.31 15.89 -0.42
CA TYR A 83 -29.37 15.54 0.64
C TYR A 83 -30.03 14.78 1.80
N GLU A 84 -31.36 14.78 1.86
CA GLU A 84 -32.15 14.20 2.93
C GLU A 84 -33.39 13.51 2.34
N ASP A 85 -33.64 12.28 2.77
CA ASP A 85 -34.85 11.54 2.40
C ASP A 85 -36.07 11.98 3.24
N ASP A 86 -37.25 11.46 2.90
CA ASP A 86 -38.50 11.80 3.59
C ASP A 86 -38.53 11.39 5.07
N VAL A 87 -37.60 10.52 5.50
CA VAL A 87 -37.49 9.98 6.86
C VAL A 87 -36.40 10.71 7.67
N GLY A 88 -35.63 11.60 7.03
CA GLY A 88 -34.58 12.40 7.64
C GLY A 88 -33.18 11.77 7.60
N ASN A 89 -32.96 10.72 6.82
CA ASN A 89 -31.63 10.16 6.59
C ASN A 89 -30.88 11.00 5.57
N MET A 90 -29.57 11.16 5.78
CA MET A 90 -28.73 11.85 4.81
C MET A 90 -28.43 10.95 3.62
N THR A 91 -28.88 11.34 2.44
CA THR A 91 -28.72 10.59 1.20
C THR A 91 -28.27 11.50 0.07
N PHE A 92 -27.56 10.99 -0.93
CA PHE A 92 -27.26 11.75 -2.15
C PHE A 92 -27.24 10.81 -3.35
N ASN A 93 -27.99 11.12 -4.41
CA ASN A 93 -28.14 10.28 -5.61
C ASN A 93 -28.44 8.80 -5.27
N ASP A 94 -29.42 8.54 -4.40
CA ASP A 94 -29.80 7.19 -3.92
C ASP A 94 -28.75 6.46 -3.07
N TYR A 95 -27.67 7.12 -2.67
CA TYR A 95 -26.70 6.59 -1.71
C TYR A 95 -26.93 7.14 -0.31
N LEU A 96 -26.99 6.26 0.68
CA LEU A 96 -26.97 6.64 2.09
C LEU A 96 -25.56 7.13 2.48
N LEU A 97 -25.48 8.29 3.12
CA LEU A 97 -24.21 8.89 3.52
C LEU A 97 -23.70 8.30 4.84
N GLN A 98 -22.39 8.09 4.93
CA GLN A 98 -21.76 7.57 6.14
C GLN A 98 -21.62 8.66 7.20
N GLU A 99 -22.14 8.40 8.40
CA GLU A 99 -21.92 9.24 9.58
C GLU A 99 -20.46 9.14 10.06
N ILE A 100 -19.85 10.30 10.34
CA ILE A 100 -18.60 10.42 11.09
C ILE A 100 -18.94 10.89 12.49
N THR A 101 -18.74 10.02 13.47
CA THR A 101 -18.66 10.45 14.86
C THR A 101 -17.40 11.29 15.00
N GLN A 102 -17.54 12.61 15.21
CA GLN A 102 -16.42 13.41 15.66
C GLN A 102 -15.98 12.84 17.00
N VAL A 103 -14.84 12.13 17.02
CA VAL A 103 -14.14 11.86 18.28
C VAL A 103 -13.71 13.22 18.76
N THR A 104 -14.51 13.83 19.64
CA THR A 104 -14.13 15.07 20.30
C THR A 104 -12.86 14.69 21.06
N SER A 105 -11.71 15.16 20.60
CA SER A 105 -10.50 15.14 21.39
C SER A 105 -10.75 16.07 22.57
N GLN A 106 -11.44 15.57 23.60
CA GLN A 106 -11.31 16.13 24.93
C GLN A 106 -9.80 16.17 25.19
N SER A 107 -9.30 17.36 25.49
CA SER A 107 -7.94 17.52 25.99
C SER A 107 -7.81 16.55 27.16
N ILE A 108 -7.08 15.46 26.94
CA ILE A 108 -6.75 14.57 28.03
C ILE A 108 -5.81 15.39 28.90
N THR A 109 -6.30 15.87 30.04
CA THR A 109 -5.44 16.51 31.02
C THR A 109 -4.31 15.54 31.35
N ASP A 110 -3.08 16.06 31.48
CA ASP A 110 -1.87 15.26 31.71
C ASP A 110 -2.06 14.18 32.79
N GLY A 111 -2.87 14.47 33.82
CA GLY A 111 -3.22 13.51 34.88
C GLY A 111 -3.95 12.25 34.40
N LYS A 112 -4.91 12.37 33.48
CA LYS A 112 -5.61 11.20 32.89
C LYS A 112 -4.71 10.41 31.95
N LEU A 113 -3.80 11.08 31.24
CA LEU A 113 -2.78 10.39 30.45
C LEU A 113 -1.86 9.58 31.36
N LEU A 114 -1.34 10.15 32.45
CA LEU A 114 -0.51 9.41 33.41
C LEU A 114 -1.25 8.20 34.00
N GLU A 115 -2.52 8.35 34.35
CA GLU A 115 -3.32 7.27 34.93
C GLU A 115 -3.55 6.11 33.94
N ILE A 116 -3.72 6.44 32.65
CA ILE A 116 -3.81 5.45 31.56
C ILE A 116 -2.44 4.81 31.29
N LEU A 117 -1.35 5.59 31.31
CA LEU A 117 0.02 5.12 31.07
C LEU A 117 0.51 4.19 32.20
N GLU A 118 0.15 4.48 33.46
CA GLU A 118 0.42 3.61 34.62
C GLU A 118 -0.32 2.28 34.50
N LYS A 119 -1.59 2.29 34.09
CA LYS A 119 -2.38 1.06 33.87
C LYS A 119 -1.83 0.19 32.74
N ILE A 120 -1.15 0.77 31.76
CA ILE A 120 -0.62 0.05 30.57
C ILE A 120 0.77 -0.55 30.82
N ARG A 121 1.43 -0.31 31.97
CA ARG A 121 2.79 -0.81 32.30
C ARG A 121 3.78 -0.64 31.13
N LEU A 122 3.89 0.58 30.59
CA LEU A 122 4.82 0.84 29.48
C LEU A 122 6.28 0.62 29.91
N PRO A 123 7.12 0.00 29.06
CA PRO A 123 8.55 -0.15 29.32
C PRO A 123 9.24 1.21 29.53
N THR A 124 10.21 1.25 30.43
CA THR A 124 10.92 2.47 30.88
C THR A 124 11.56 3.28 29.75
N TYR A 125 11.91 2.64 28.62
CA TYR A 125 12.49 3.33 27.46
C TYR A 125 11.48 4.20 26.69
N ILE A 126 10.16 3.95 26.83
CA ILE A 126 9.11 4.78 26.22
C ILE A 126 8.81 5.98 27.11
N THR A 127 8.73 5.78 28.42
CA THR A 127 8.51 6.87 29.40
C THR A 127 9.69 7.85 29.41
N SER A 128 10.92 7.38 29.16
CA SER A 128 12.09 8.25 29.01
C SER A 128 12.11 9.04 27.71
N LYS A 129 11.30 8.68 26.71
CA LYS A 129 11.14 9.41 25.44
C LYS A 129 9.88 10.26 25.37
N LEU A 130 9.03 10.17 26.39
CA LEU A 130 7.93 11.10 26.67
C LEU A 130 8.42 12.35 27.42
N ASP A 131 9.71 12.66 27.31
CA ASP A 131 10.22 13.93 27.80
C ASP A 131 9.54 15.05 27.01
N ARG A 132 8.96 15.99 27.74
CA ARG A 132 7.95 16.93 27.27
C ARG A 132 8.61 18.05 26.45
N GLN A 133 9.15 17.73 25.29
CA GLN A 133 9.48 18.68 24.25
C GLN A 133 9.72 17.90 22.95
N GLU A 134 8.85 18.15 21.98
CA GLU A 134 8.94 17.67 20.59
C GLU A 134 8.75 16.16 20.35
N VAL A 135 7.51 15.68 20.56
CA VAL A 135 7.02 14.56 19.73
C VAL A 135 6.75 15.14 18.34
N ALA A 136 7.82 15.32 17.56
CA ALA A 136 7.80 15.98 16.26
C ALA A 136 6.93 15.27 15.21
N ASP A 137 6.51 14.03 15.47
CA ASP A 137 5.59 13.34 14.59
C ASP A 137 4.68 12.37 15.36
N PRO A 138 3.40 12.74 15.59
CA PRO A 138 2.39 11.82 16.10
C PRO A 138 2.31 10.53 15.29
N ILE A 139 2.64 10.55 13.99
CA ILE A 139 2.64 9.36 13.14
C ILE A 139 3.73 8.36 13.57
N LEU A 140 4.90 8.83 13.99
CA LEU A 140 5.95 7.97 14.56
C LEU A 140 5.53 7.37 15.91
N LEU A 141 4.84 8.14 16.74
CA LEU A 141 4.32 7.65 18.03
C LEU A 141 3.19 6.64 17.81
N PHE A 142 2.23 6.96 16.94
CA PHE A 142 1.12 6.06 16.62
C PHE A 142 1.59 4.83 15.87
N SER A 143 2.56 4.91 14.97
CA SER A 143 3.15 3.73 14.34
C SER A 143 3.85 2.86 15.38
N ALA A 144 4.66 3.42 16.28
CA ALA A 144 5.28 2.68 17.39
C ALA A 144 4.24 2.01 18.33
N LEU A 145 3.10 2.67 18.58
CA LEU A 145 1.99 2.09 19.36
C LEU A 145 1.21 1.02 18.56
N ARG A 146 1.06 1.20 17.23
CA ARG A 146 0.44 0.23 16.31
C ARG A 146 1.28 -1.03 16.19
N TYR A 147 2.61 -0.89 16.21
CA TYR A 147 3.57 -2.01 16.27
C TYR A 147 3.38 -2.89 17.51
N LYS A 148 2.81 -2.37 18.61
CA LYS A 148 2.56 -3.17 19.82
C LYS A 148 1.19 -3.85 19.88
N LYS A 149 0.22 -3.45 19.05
CA LYS A 149 -1.19 -3.90 19.16
C LYS A 149 -1.64 -4.83 18.03
N LEU A 150 -0.82 -5.02 17.01
CA LEU A 150 -0.99 -6.09 16.04
C LEU A 150 -0.08 -7.24 16.48
N ASP A 151 -0.63 -8.46 16.53
CA ASP A 151 0.16 -9.64 16.21
C ASP A 151 0.74 -9.37 14.82
N ILE A 152 1.96 -8.81 14.77
CA ILE A 152 2.64 -8.56 13.51
C ILE A 152 2.75 -9.94 12.87
N PRO A 153 2.16 -10.15 11.67
CA PRO A 153 2.27 -11.44 11.02
C PRO A 153 3.77 -11.74 10.92
N PRO A 154 4.21 -12.88 11.48
CA PRO A 154 5.64 -13.15 11.59
C PRO A 154 6.24 -13.18 10.18
N LEU A 155 7.40 -12.54 10.03
CA LEU A 155 8.17 -12.66 8.80
C LEU A 155 8.60 -14.11 8.64
N ILE A 156 8.47 -14.64 7.44
CA ILE A 156 8.91 -15.99 7.14
C ILE A 156 10.41 -15.94 6.88
N GLU A 157 11.18 -16.38 7.87
CA GLU A 157 12.63 -16.46 7.79
C GLU A 157 13.08 -17.84 7.31
N VAL A 158 14.06 -17.85 6.41
CA VAL A 158 14.60 -19.05 5.78
C VAL A 158 16.09 -19.10 6.05
N GLU A 159 16.58 -20.24 6.52
CA GLU A 159 18.01 -20.46 6.64
C GLU A 159 18.64 -20.64 5.26
N VAL A 160 19.70 -19.88 4.99
CA VAL A 160 20.46 -19.92 3.75
C VAL A 160 21.94 -20.10 4.07
N ILE A 161 22.57 -21.11 3.47
CA ILE A 161 24.02 -21.31 3.53
C ILE A 161 24.61 -20.84 2.21
N LEU A 162 25.45 -19.81 2.26
CA LEU A 162 26.13 -19.22 1.11
C LEU A 162 27.57 -19.75 1.00
N ASN A 163 27.97 -20.16 -0.21
CA ASN A 163 29.30 -20.66 -0.57
C ASN A 163 29.84 -21.71 0.42
N ASP A 164 28.96 -22.59 0.91
CA ASP A 164 29.25 -23.69 1.85
C ASP A 164 29.88 -23.27 3.19
N LYS A 165 29.84 -21.97 3.53
CA LYS A 165 30.56 -21.42 4.70
C LYS A 165 29.72 -20.46 5.51
N LEU A 166 28.94 -19.60 4.86
CA LEU A 166 28.25 -18.50 5.52
C LEU A 166 26.78 -18.86 5.74
N LYS A 167 26.44 -19.21 6.97
CA LYS A 167 25.05 -19.37 7.40
C LYS A 167 24.44 -18.01 7.69
N CYS A 168 23.32 -17.70 7.03
CA CYS A 168 22.62 -16.43 7.13
C CYS A 168 21.10 -16.65 7.04
N THR A 169 20.34 -15.59 7.25
CA THR A 169 18.87 -15.62 7.21
C THR A 169 18.33 -14.89 5.98
N GLY A 170 17.36 -15.47 5.30
CA GLY A 170 16.67 -14.86 4.18
C GLY A 170 15.20 -14.66 4.48
N ILE A 171 14.69 -13.45 4.28
CA ILE A 171 13.25 -13.21 4.33
C ILE A 171 12.64 -13.77 3.05
N TYR A 172 11.65 -14.65 3.17
CA TYR A 172 10.82 -15.07 2.06
C TYR A 172 9.85 -13.95 1.69
N ASP A 173 10.12 -13.26 0.57
CA ASP A 173 9.30 -12.13 0.10
C ASP A 173 8.86 -12.35 -1.36
N PRO A 174 7.69 -12.95 -1.59
CA PRO A 174 7.14 -13.10 -2.94
C PRO A 174 6.71 -11.77 -3.56
N GLY A 175 6.60 -10.69 -2.77
CA GLY A 175 6.33 -9.33 -3.23
C GLY A 175 7.55 -8.63 -3.82
N SER A 176 8.76 -9.10 -3.49
CA SER A 176 9.99 -8.64 -4.15
C SER A 176 10.25 -9.43 -5.42
N ASN A 177 10.45 -8.76 -6.55
CA ASN A 177 10.80 -9.43 -7.82
C ASN A 177 12.25 -9.93 -7.86
N ILE A 178 13.14 -9.31 -7.09
CA ILE A 178 14.58 -9.54 -7.11
C ILE A 178 15.09 -9.90 -5.71
N THR A 179 16.13 -10.72 -5.67
CA THR A 179 16.81 -11.05 -4.43
C THR A 179 17.80 -9.96 -4.06
N LEU A 180 17.78 -9.52 -2.80
CA LEU A 180 18.67 -8.50 -2.26
C LEU A 180 19.60 -9.11 -1.21
N ILE A 181 20.85 -8.68 -1.20
CA ILE A 181 21.85 -9.05 -0.19
C ILE A 181 22.42 -7.80 0.48
N ASN A 182 22.63 -7.89 1.79
CA ASN A 182 23.29 -6.85 2.55
C ASN A 182 24.75 -6.70 2.13
N SER A 183 25.20 -5.49 1.81
CA SER A 183 26.60 -5.22 1.46
C SER A 183 27.60 -5.68 2.54
N LYS A 184 27.16 -5.76 3.81
CA LYS A 184 27.98 -6.27 4.92
C LYS A 184 28.35 -7.74 4.78
N LEU A 185 27.48 -8.57 4.21
CA LEU A 185 27.73 -10.01 4.02
C LEU A 185 28.71 -10.29 2.88
N ILE A 186 28.80 -9.37 1.93
CA ILE A 186 29.61 -9.55 0.73
C ILE A 186 31.10 -9.64 1.06
N LYS A 187 31.55 -8.85 2.04
CA LYS A 187 32.93 -8.85 2.55
C LYS A 187 33.40 -10.23 3.03
N VAL A 188 32.47 -11.13 3.35
CA VAL A 188 32.73 -12.47 3.86
C VAL A 188 32.75 -13.53 2.74
N THR A 189 32.19 -13.24 1.56
CA THR A 189 31.90 -14.26 0.53
C THR A 189 33.00 -14.43 -0.53
N ASN A 190 34.04 -13.58 -0.55
CA ASN A 190 35.25 -13.66 -1.39
C ASN A 190 34.97 -13.94 -2.90
N SER A 191 33.79 -13.56 -3.39
CA SER A 191 33.28 -13.89 -4.72
C SER A 191 33.49 -12.74 -5.70
N LYS A 192 33.60 -13.04 -7.00
CA LYS A 192 33.77 -12.01 -8.05
C LYS A 192 32.48 -11.19 -8.19
N GLU A 193 32.53 -9.93 -7.74
CA GLU A 193 31.43 -8.98 -7.86
C GLU A 193 31.37 -8.39 -9.27
N ASN A 194 30.17 -8.26 -9.83
CA ASN A 194 29.92 -7.42 -10.99
C ASN A 194 29.35 -6.10 -10.51
N TYR A 195 30.20 -5.09 -10.38
CA TYR A 195 29.80 -3.75 -9.98
C TYR A 195 29.00 -3.05 -11.08
N PHE A 196 27.79 -2.63 -10.75
CA PHE A 196 27.00 -1.71 -11.54
C PHE A 196 25.94 -1.06 -10.64
N GLU A 197 25.70 0.24 -10.82
CA GLU A 197 24.65 0.93 -10.08
C GLU A 197 23.31 0.81 -10.82
N ASN A 198 22.29 0.34 -10.13
CA ASN A 198 20.92 0.31 -10.65
C ASN A 198 19.94 0.86 -9.60
N LYS A 199 18.86 1.46 -10.07
CA LYS A 199 17.76 1.94 -9.22
C LYS A 199 16.63 0.91 -9.23
N PHE A 200 16.02 0.67 -8.08
CA PHE A 200 14.81 -0.13 -7.96
C PHE A 200 13.74 0.65 -7.21
N ASN A 201 12.47 0.36 -7.49
CA ASN A 201 11.35 1.02 -6.81
C ASN A 201 10.83 0.13 -5.69
N THR A 202 10.61 0.70 -4.51
CA THR A 202 9.96 0.07 -3.37
C THR A 202 8.67 0.81 -3.04
N ILE A 203 7.82 0.22 -2.20
CA ILE A 203 6.58 0.83 -1.71
C ILE A 203 6.85 2.17 -0.98
N GLY A 204 8.02 2.31 -0.34
CA GLY A 204 8.44 3.53 0.36
C GLY A 204 9.25 4.53 -0.47
N GLY A 205 9.48 4.26 -1.76
CA GLY A 205 10.32 5.09 -2.65
C GLY A 205 11.40 4.30 -3.39
N GLY A 206 12.24 4.98 -4.17
CA GLY A 206 13.32 4.35 -4.94
C GLY A 206 14.56 4.02 -4.10
N GLY A 207 15.06 2.79 -4.19
CA GLY A 207 16.35 2.34 -3.63
C GLY A 207 17.46 2.24 -4.68
N LYS A 208 18.70 2.08 -4.23
CA LYS A 208 19.87 1.87 -5.10
C LYS A 208 20.56 0.53 -4.78
N THR A 209 20.93 -0.20 -5.82
CA THR A 209 21.81 -1.37 -5.74
C THR A 209 23.19 -1.00 -6.29
N THR A 210 24.26 -1.47 -5.65
CA THR A 210 25.64 -1.15 -6.04
C THR A 210 26.30 -2.24 -6.91
N GLY A 211 25.61 -3.34 -7.17
CA GLY A 211 26.07 -4.39 -8.06
C GLY A 211 25.21 -5.65 -8.00
N LEU A 212 25.68 -6.69 -8.68
CA LEU A 212 25.14 -8.04 -8.64
C LEU A 212 26.23 -9.02 -8.25
N ILE A 213 25.90 -9.91 -7.34
CA ILE A 213 26.76 -11.01 -6.92
C ILE A 213 26.10 -12.35 -7.25
N ARG A 214 26.92 -13.31 -7.66
CA ARG A 214 26.51 -14.71 -7.84
C ARG A 214 27.10 -15.53 -6.71
N LEU A 215 26.24 -16.22 -5.99
CA LEU A 215 26.60 -17.02 -4.82
C LEU A 215 26.05 -18.42 -5.01
N ASN A 216 26.77 -19.43 -4.55
CA ASN A 216 26.18 -20.74 -4.39
C ASN A 216 25.35 -20.74 -3.11
N GLY A 217 24.05 -20.98 -3.22
CA GLY A 217 23.12 -20.96 -2.09
C GLY A 217 22.54 -22.34 -1.84
N LYS A 218 22.60 -22.78 -0.59
CA LYS A 218 21.91 -23.96 -0.10
C LYS A 218 20.75 -23.56 0.81
N ILE A 219 19.55 -23.98 0.42
CA ILE A 219 18.29 -23.77 1.15
C ILE A 219 17.61 -25.13 1.29
N LEU A 220 17.27 -25.50 2.53
CA LEU A 220 16.82 -26.86 2.85
C LEU A 220 17.83 -27.91 2.32
N THR A 221 17.39 -28.78 1.41
CA THR A 221 18.21 -29.83 0.78
C THR A 221 18.69 -29.47 -0.62
N ILE A 222 18.30 -28.32 -1.16
CA ILE A 222 18.63 -27.89 -2.53
C ILE A 222 19.78 -26.90 -2.52
N GLU A 223 20.70 -27.10 -3.45
CA GLU A 223 21.84 -26.22 -3.70
C GLU A 223 21.78 -25.69 -5.14
N LYS A 224 21.70 -24.36 -5.30
CA LYS A 224 21.60 -23.67 -6.60
C LYS A 224 22.30 -22.31 -6.53
N GLU A 225 22.67 -21.77 -7.69
CA GLU A 225 23.19 -20.41 -7.79
C GLU A 225 22.10 -19.36 -7.49
N ILE A 226 22.39 -18.47 -6.55
CA ILE A 226 21.61 -17.26 -6.23
C ILE A 226 22.26 -16.06 -6.92
N ASN A 227 21.46 -15.32 -7.70
CA ASN A 227 21.83 -14.01 -8.21
C ASN A 227 21.23 -12.96 -7.28
N ALA A 228 22.06 -12.24 -6.51
CA ALA A 228 21.59 -11.27 -5.53
C ALA A 228 22.11 -9.87 -5.85
N PHE A 229 21.23 -8.88 -5.77
CA PHE A 229 21.59 -7.49 -5.93
C PHE A 229 22.09 -6.91 -4.61
N ILE A 230 23.20 -6.19 -4.68
CA ILE A 230 23.88 -5.64 -3.52
C ILE A 230 23.13 -4.40 -3.04
N CYS A 231 22.56 -4.44 -1.85
CA CYS A 231 21.94 -3.30 -1.21
C CYS A 231 22.90 -2.68 -0.19
N ASN A 232 23.19 -1.39 -0.34
CA ASN A 232 24.03 -0.63 0.58
C ASN A 232 23.21 0.47 1.28
N ASP A 233 22.20 0.05 2.03
CA ASP A 233 21.35 0.93 2.83
C ASP A 233 21.60 0.65 4.33
N LYS A 234 21.75 1.71 5.12
CA LYS A 234 21.91 1.62 6.58
C LYS A 234 20.65 1.07 7.27
N ASN A 235 19.49 1.25 6.65
CA ASN A 235 18.19 0.78 7.14
C ASN A 235 17.90 -0.67 6.72
N PHE A 236 18.69 -1.25 5.81
CA PHE A 236 18.60 -2.65 5.43
C PHE A 236 19.33 -3.51 6.48
N THR A 237 18.57 -4.02 7.46
CA THR A 237 19.10 -4.76 8.60
C THR A 237 19.12 -6.28 8.39
N HIS A 238 18.36 -6.77 7.41
CA HIS A 238 18.31 -8.19 7.09
C HIS A 238 19.54 -8.62 6.30
N ASP A 239 19.85 -9.91 6.40
CA ASP A 239 20.96 -10.55 5.68
C ASP A 239 20.62 -10.66 4.18
N LEU A 240 19.48 -11.30 3.88
CA LEU A 240 18.94 -11.49 2.54
C LEU A 240 17.44 -11.19 2.50
N ILE A 241 16.97 -10.68 1.36
CA ILE A 241 15.56 -10.79 0.94
C ILE A 241 15.52 -11.72 -0.26
N LEU A 242 14.84 -12.86 -0.12
CA LEU A 242 14.61 -13.83 -1.18
C LEU A 242 13.42 -13.36 -2.00
N GLY A 243 13.72 -12.79 -3.17
CA GLY A 243 12.70 -12.39 -4.12
C GLY A 243 12.14 -13.56 -4.90
N LEU A 244 11.12 -13.27 -5.71
CA LEU A 244 10.42 -14.21 -6.58
C LEU A 244 11.37 -14.96 -7.53
N ASP A 245 12.47 -14.33 -7.93
CA ASP A 245 13.54 -14.93 -8.73
C ASP A 245 14.18 -16.15 -8.04
N THR A 246 14.62 -15.99 -6.79
CA THR A 246 15.22 -17.06 -5.99
C THR A 246 14.16 -18.05 -5.50
N ILE A 247 13.00 -17.56 -5.05
CA ILE A 247 11.87 -18.40 -4.61
C ILE A 247 11.49 -19.41 -5.71
N LYS A 248 11.29 -18.94 -6.95
CA LYS A 248 10.97 -19.81 -8.09
C LYS A 248 12.13 -20.72 -8.45
N ARG A 249 13.36 -20.21 -8.43
CA ARG A 249 14.56 -21.00 -8.77
C ARG A 249 14.73 -22.18 -7.82
N PHE A 250 14.49 -22.00 -6.54
CA PHE A 250 14.58 -23.07 -5.53
C PHE A 250 13.28 -23.86 -5.38
N GLY A 251 12.18 -23.40 -5.97
CA GLY A 251 10.87 -24.07 -5.85
C GLY A 251 10.31 -23.97 -4.44
N LEU A 252 10.54 -22.84 -3.77
CA LEU A 252 10.10 -22.62 -2.40
C LEU A 252 8.62 -22.26 -2.35
N THR A 253 7.88 -22.95 -1.49
CA THR A 253 6.50 -22.64 -1.13
C THR A 253 6.37 -22.59 0.40
N HIS A 254 5.23 -22.16 0.91
CA HIS A 254 4.95 -22.20 2.33
C HIS A 254 3.57 -22.80 2.61
N ASP A 255 3.42 -23.45 3.77
CA ASP A 255 2.13 -23.97 4.23
C ASP A 255 1.31 -22.89 4.98
N GLY A 256 0.11 -23.27 5.43
CA GLY A 256 -0.76 -22.41 6.24
C GLY A 256 -0.21 -22.08 7.63
N ASN A 257 0.86 -22.75 8.05
CA ASN A 257 1.59 -22.49 9.30
C ASN A 257 2.87 -21.68 9.06
N LEU A 258 3.07 -21.17 7.84
CA LEU A 258 4.22 -20.36 7.43
C LEU A 258 5.56 -21.14 7.38
N ASN A 259 5.52 -22.46 7.34
CA ASN A 259 6.73 -23.27 7.16
C ASN A 259 7.10 -23.36 5.68
N ILE A 260 8.39 -23.14 5.37
CA ILE A 260 8.91 -23.28 4.02
C ILE A 260 9.04 -24.76 3.63
N GLN A 261 8.58 -25.09 2.43
CA GLN A 261 8.64 -26.42 1.84
C GLN A 261 9.09 -26.34 0.36
N LEU A 262 9.46 -27.48 -0.20
CA LEU A 262 9.80 -27.60 -1.61
C LEU A 262 8.56 -28.02 -2.41
N GLN A 263 8.35 -27.39 -3.56
CA GLN A 263 7.26 -27.77 -4.46
C GLN A 263 7.54 -29.17 -5.06
N GLU A 264 6.62 -30.11 -4.86
CA GLU A 264 6.76 -31.53 -5.23
C GLU A 264 6.94 -31.82 -6.74
N ASN A 265 6.83 -30.80 -7.61
CA ASN A 265 6.98 -30.93 -9.07
C ASN A 265 8.09 -30.04 -9.66
N ALA A 266 9.14 -29.71 -8.90
CA ALA A 266 10.29 -28.99 -9.43
C ALA A 266 11.28 -29.95 -10.14
N ASN A 267 10.84 -30.62 -11.20
CA ASN A 267 11.77 -31.21 -12.17
C ASN A 267 12.60 -30.05 -12.78
N PRO A 268 13.94 -30.00 -12.60
CA PRO A 268 14.76 -28.85 -13.02
C PRO A 268 14.91 -28.66 -14.54
N GLY A 269 14.13 -29.37 -15.37
CA GLY A 269 14.37 -29.51 -16.81
C GLY A 269 13.43 -28.78 -17.76
N GLU A 270 12.20 -28.39 -17.38
CA GLU A 270 11.18 -28.05 -18.40
C GLU A 270 10.34 -26.78 -18.18
N ASN A 271 10.52 -26.03 -17.11
CA ASN A 271 9.87 -24.71 -17.01
C ASN A 271 10.73 -23.63 -17.69
N LYS A 272 10.86 -23.73 -19.02
CA LYS A 272 11.18 -22.54 -19.83
C LYS A 272 10.04 -21.55 -19.60
N TYR A 273 10.37 -20.38 -19.06
CA TYR A 273 9.45 -19.25 -19.09
C TYR A 273 9.19 -18.90 -20.56
N ILE A 274 8.07 -19.37 -21.09
CA ILE A 274 7.60 -19.02 -22.42
C ILE A 274 6.88 -17.68 -22.27
N SER A 275 7.44 -16.63 -22.87
CA SER A 275 6.83 -15.31 -22.85
C SER A 275 5.39 -15.37 -23.41
N PRO A 276 4.48 -14.47 -22.99
CA PRO A 276 3.11 -14.44 -23.51
C PRO A 276 3.03 -14.42 -25.05
N ASN A 277 3.99 -13.76 -25.70
CA ASN A 277 4.11 -13.73 -27.16
C ASN A 277 4.52 -15.08 -27.75
N GLU A 278 5.46 -15.81 -27.14
CA GLU A 278 5.84 -17.15 -27.60
C GLU A 278 4.69 -18.16 -27.40
N LYS A 279 3.93 -18.05 -26.30
CA LYS A 279 2.72 -18.85 -26.07
C LYS A 279 1.69 -18.61 -27.18
N LYS A 280 1.45 -17.34 -27.54
CA LYS A 280 0.54 -16.96 -28.63
C LYS A 280 0.99 -17.54 -29.97
N ASN A 281 2.28 -17.46 -30.28
CA ASN A 281 2.84 -18.02 -31.51
C ASN A 281 2.75 -19.55 -31.58
N LEU A 282 2.94 -20.24 -30.45
CA LEU A 282 2.81 -21.68 -30.35
C LEU A 282 1.36 -22.15 -30.59
N ILE A 283 0.38 -21.42 -30.03
CA ILE A 283 -1.04 -21.67 -30.24
C ILE A 283 -1.41 -21.48 -31.72
N ILE A 284 -0.96 -20.39 -32.34
CA ILE A 284 -1.20 -20.13 -33.77
C ILE A 284 -0.59 -21.23 -34.65
N LYS A 285 0.60 -21.73 -34.28
CA LYS A 285 1.27 -22.83 -35.02
C LYS A 285 0.50 -24.14 -34.91
N LYS A 286 -0.01 -24.49 -33.72
CA LYS A 286 -0.87 -25.68 -33.52
C LYS A 286 -2.16 -25.61 -34.32
N LEU A 287 -2.88 -24.48 -34.27
CA LEU A 287 -4.11 -24.28 -35.02
C LEU A 287 -3.92 -24.38 -36.55
N ARG A 288 -2.75 -23.95 -37.05
CA ARG A 288 -2.40 -24.14 -38.48
C ARG A 288 -2.16 -25.60 -38.84
N GLN A 289 -1.48 -26.36 -37.99
CA GLN A 289 -1.21 -27.79 -38.24
C GLN A 289 -2.48 -28.64 -38.16
N GLU A 290 -3.38 -28.34 -37.24
CA GLU A 290 -4.69 -29.00 -37.13
C GLU A 290 -5.56 -28.71 -38.36
N ARG A 291 -5.60 -27.44 -38.82
CA ARG A 291 -6.30 -27.08 -40.06
C ARG A 291 -5.71 -27.75 -41.30
N LEU A 292 -4.39 -27.88 -41.39
CA LEU A 292 -3.73 -28.61 -42.48
C LEU A 292 -4.10 -30.09 -42.45
N SER A 293 -4.05 -30.74 -41.29
CA SER A 293 -4.41 -32.16 -41.14
C SER A 293 -5.89 -32.43 -41.46
N GLN A 294 -6.80 -31.54 -41.05
CA GLN A 294 -8.22 -31.64 -41.42
C GLN A 294 -8.43 -31.48 -42.93
N LYS A 295 -7.67 -30.60 -43.59
CA LYS A 295 -7.77 -30.39 -45.05
C LYS A 295 -7.30 -31.60 -45.85
N TYR A 296 -6.28 -32.32 -45.38
CA TYR A 296 -5.81 -33.57 -46.00
C TYR A 296 -6.72 -34.78 -45.72
N SER A 297 -7.50 -34.75 -44.62
CA SER A 297 -8.46 -35.81 -44.32
C SER A 297 -9.77 -35.71 -45.11
N ILE A 298 -10.06 -34.56 -45.74
CA ILE A 298 -11.26 -34.33 -46.57
C ILE A 298 -10.98 -34.61 -48.06
N MET A 299 -9.70 -34.77 -48.44
CA MET A 299 -9.28 -35.11 -49.82
C MET A 299 -9.02 -36.61 -50.04
N LYS A 300 -9.27 -37.46 -49.03
CA LYS A 300 -9.28 -38.93 -49.15
C LYS A 300 -10.71 -39.42 -49.07
#